data_AF-F6HDX6-F1
#
_entry.id   AF-F6HDX6-F1
#
_cell.length_a   1.000
_cell.length_b   1.000
_cell.length_c   1.000
_cell.angle_alpha   90.00
_cell.angle_beta   90.00
_cell.angle_gamma   90.00
#
_symmetry.space_group_name_H-M   'P 1'
#
loop_
_entity.id
_entity.type
_entity.pdbx_description
1 polymer ?
#
loop_
_entity_poly.entity_id
_entity_poly.type
_entity_poly.pdbx_seq_one_letter_code
_entity_poly.pdbx_strand_id
1 'polypeptide(L)' 'MMKPGATVILRNAKIDMFKGSMRLAVDKWGCVEVTEDANFVVKEQNNLSLVEYELVNVLEE' A
#
# COMPACT_ATOMS: atom_id res chain seq x y z
N MET A 1 -12.43 9.64 -6.41
CA MET A 1 -11.35 9.99 -5.46
C MET A 1 -10.06 9.31 -5.90
N MET A 2 -10.07 7.98 -6.08
CA MET A 2 -9.04 7.28 -6.86
C MET A 2 -9.38 7.32 -8.35
N LYS A 3 -8.70 8.18 -9.10
CA LYS A 3 -8.79 8.22 -10.57
C LYS A 3 -7.37 8.01 -11.14
N PRO A 4 -7.22 7.36 -12.30
CA PRO A 4 -5.92 7.28 -12.96
C PRO A 4 -5.30 8.67 -13.13
N GLY A 5 -4.01 8.79 -12.83
CA GLY A 5 -3.24 10.05 -12.93
C GLY A 5 -3.40 11.02 -11.75
N ALA A 6 -4.31 10.79 -10.81
CA ALA A 6 -4.42 11.66 -9.63
C ALA A 6 -3.37 11.31 -8.57
N THR A 7 -2.81 12.33 -7.92
CA THR A 7 -1.94 12.16 -6.75
C THR A 7 -2.76 12.25 -5.47
N VAL A 8 -2.55 11.30 -4.56
CA VAL A 8 -3.27 11.22 -3.28
C VAL A 8 -2.32 10.91 -2.13
N ILE A 9 -2.66 11.42 -0.95
CA ILE A 9 -2.04 11.06 0.33
C ILE A 9 -3.02 10.16 1.08
N LEU A 10 -2.53 9.00 1.53
CA LEU A 10 -3.27 8.09 2.39
C LEU A 10 -2.79 8.23 3.83
N ARG A 11 -3.67 8.66 4.73
CA ARG A 11 -3.37 8.79 6.17
C ARG A 11 -4.04 7.66 6.94
N ASN A 12 -3.33 7.14 7.93
CA ASN A 12 -3.78 6.01 8.74
C ASN A 12 -4.15 4.78 7.88
N ALA A 13 -3.45 4.62 6.75
CA ALA A 13 -3.54 3.43 5.93
C ALA A 13 -2.87 2.26 6.63
N LYS A 14 -3.29 1.06 6.27
CA LYS A 14 -2.73 -0.20 6.78
C LYS A 14 -2.31 -1.09 5.63
N ILE A 15 -1.45 -2.04 5.95
CA ILE A 15 -1.15 -3.14 5.05
C ILE A 15 -1.99 -4.34 5.47
N ASP A 16 -2.79 -4.84 4.53
CA ASP A 16 -3.55 -6.08 4.69
C ASP A 16 -2.85 -7.20 3.92
N MET A 17 -2.63 -8.33 4.59
CA MET A 17 -2.18 -9.56 3.94
C MET A 17 -3.35 -10.23 3.23
N PHE A 18 -3.22 -10.45 1.93
CA PHE A 18 -4.23 -11.11 1.11
C PHE A 18 -3.59 -12.20 0.26
N LYS A 19 -3.91 -13.47 0.58
CA LYS A 19 -3.42 -14.66 -0.14
C LYS A 19 -1.90 -14.67 -0.34
N GLY A 20 -1.14 -14.36 0.71
CA GLY A 20 0.34 -14.34 0.66
C GLY A 20 0.94 -13.03 0.14
N SER A 21 0.17 -12.11 -0.43
CA SER A 21 0.68 -10.82 -0.90
C SER A 21 0.17 -9.65 -0.06
N MET A 22 0.97 -8.60 0.05
CA MET A 22 0.60 -7.37 0.76
C MET A 22 -0.27 -6.44 -0.11
N ARG A 23 -1.27 -5.79 0.50
CA ARG A 23 -2.07 -4.74 -0.12
C ARG A 23 -2.20 -3.53 0.79
N LEU A 24 -2.09 -2.34 0.21
CA LEU A 24 -2.35 -1.09 0.93
C LEU A 24 -3.86 -0.82 0.95
N ALA A 25 -4.41 -0.56 2.13
CA ALA A 25 -5.83 -0.31 2.33
C ALA A 25 -6.05 0.86 3.31
N VAL A 26 -7.21 1.52 3.18
CA VAL A 26 -7.68 2.56 4.08
C VAL A 26 -9.01 2.10 4.63
N ASP A 27 -9.15 2.05 5.95
CA ASP A 27 -10.40 1.65 6.60
C ASP A 27 -11.22 2.88 7.04
N LYS A 28 -12.27 2.64 7.85
CA LYS A 28 -13.17 3.70 8.32
C LYS A 28 -12.52 4.79 9.18
N TRP A 29 -11.31 4.55 9.69
CA TRP A 29 -10.56 5.50 10.52
C TRP A 29 -9.43 6.19 9.76
N GLY A 30 -9.15 5.77 8.52
CA GLY A 30 -8.16 6.42 7.66
C GLY A 30 -8.77 7.48 6.74
N CYS A 31 -7.90 8.23 6.07
CA CYS A 31 -8.27 9.34 5.20
C CYS A 31 -7.56 9.24 3.85
N VAL A 32 -8.29 9.60 2.78
CA VAL A 32 -7.77 9.75 1.42
C VAL A 32 -7.85 11.23 1.06
N GLU A 33 -6.71 11.87 0.89
CA GLU A 33 -6.59 13.29 0.54
C GLU A 33 -6.07 13.41 -0.89
N VAL A 34 -6.79 14.15 -1.74
CA VAL A 34 -6.26 14.54 -3.05
C VAL A 34 -5.26 15.67 -2.85
N THR A 35 -4.14 15.62 -3.55
CA THR A 35 -3.09 16.63 -3.44
C THR A 35 -2.61 17.05 -4.83
N GLU A 36 -1.67 18.00 -4.86
CA GLU A 36 -0.97 18.42 -6.06
C GLU A 36 -0.15 17.27 -6.65
N ASP A 37 0.33 17.45 -7.88
CA ASP A 37 1.08 16.39 -8.56
C ASP A 37 2.36 16.03 -7.82
N ALA A 38 2.64 14.73 -7.74
CA ALA A 38 3.86 14.21 -7.16
C ALA A 38 5.09 14.75 -7.92
N ASN A 39 6.11 15.21 -7.19
CA ASN A 39 7.38 15.64 -7.76
C ASN A 39 8.33 14.48 -8.08
N PHE A 40 7.82 13.25 -8.11
CA PHE A 40 8.58 12.03 -8.32
C PHE A 40 7.89 11.11 -9.33
N VAL A 41 8.70 10.28 -9.99
CA VAL A 41 8.21 9.27 -10.93
C VAL A 41 7.96 7.97 -10.18
N VAL A 42 6.77 7.39 -10.36
CA VAL A 42 6.42 6.09 -9.77
C VAL A 42 7.25 4.98 -10.41
N LYS A 43 7.88 4.13 -9.58
CA LYS A 43 8.61 2.94 -10.06
C LYS A 43 7.65 1.78 -10.28
N GLU A 44 6.93 1.79 -11.40
CA GLU A 44 5.87 0.81 -11.72
C GLU A 44 6.34 -0.65 -11.71
N GLN A 45 7.63 -0.90 -11.97
CA GLN A 45 8.22 -2.24 -11.99
C GLN A 45 8.44 -2.83 -10.59
N ASN A 46 8.36 -2.02 -9.52
CA ASN A 46 8.55 -2.47 -8.14
C ASN A 46 7.21 -2.68 -7.43
N ASN A 47 6.40 -3.60 -7.95
CA ASN A 47 5.07 -3.86 -7.43
C ASN A 47 5.10 -4.86 -6.26
N LEU A 48 5.07 -4.35 -5.02
CA LEU A 48 5.07 -5.17 -3.81
C LEU A 48 3.82 -6.05 -3.65
N SER A 49 2.71 -5.71 -4.31
CA SER A 49 1.50 -6.53 -4.28
C SER A 49 1.57 -7.78 -5.16
N LEU A 50 2.61 -7.92 -5.99
CA LEU A 50 2.93 -9.14 -6.73
C LEU A 50 3.94 -10.03 -5.98
N VAL A 51 4.53 -9.53 -4.90
CA VAL A 51 5.47 -10.29 -4.09
C VAL A 51 4.69 -11.15 -3.10
N GLU A 52 5.05 -12.42 -3.02
CA GLU A 52 4.50 -13.36 -2.05
C GLU A 52 5.42 -13.44 -0.83
N TYR A 53 4.80 -13.43 0.35
CA TYR A 53 5.44 -13.49 1.64
C TYR A 53 4.88 -14.68 2.42
N GLU A 54 5.77 -15.37 3.11
CA GLU A 54 5.44 -16.44 4.03
C GLU A 54 5.54 -15.91 5.47
N LEU A 55 4.60 -16.32 6.32
CA LEU A 55 4.68 -16.03 7.75
C LEU A 55 5.75 -16.94 8.36
N VAL A 56 6.90 -16.35 8.72
CA VAL A 56 7.97 -17.06 9.41
C VAL A 56 7.79 -16.87 10.91
N ASN A 57 7.53 -17.98 11.61
CA ASN A 57 7.53 -17.99 13.07
C ASN A 57 8.97 -18.19 13.55
N VAL A 58 9.51 -17.24 14.31
CA VAL A 58 10.78 -17.42 14.98
C VAL A 58 10.51 -18.19 16.27
N LEU A 59 11.01 -19.42 16.37
CA LEU A 59 11.04 -20.15 17.64
C LEU A 59 12.12 -19.51 18.51
N GLU A 60 11.76 -19.07 19.71
CA GLU A 60 12.74 -18.63 20.71
C GLU A 60 13.58 -19.85 21.14
N GLU A 61 14.92 -19.74 21.06
CA GLU A 61 15.87 -20.74 21.56
C GLU A 61 15.93 -20.78 23.09
#